data_AF-A0A1W6KIR4-F1
#
_entry.id   AF-A0A1W6KIR4-F1
#
_cell.length_a   1.000
_cell.length_b   1.000
_cell.length_c   1.000
_cell.angle_alpha   90.00
_cell.angle_beta   90.00
_cell.angle_gamma   90.00
#
_symmetry.space_group_name_H-M   'P 1'
#
loop_
_entity.id
_entity.type
_entity.pdbx_description
1 polymer ?
#
loop_
_entity_poly.entity_id
_entity_poly.type
_entity_poly.pdbx_seq_one_letter_code
_entity_poly.pdbx_strand_id
1 'polypeptide(L)'
;MPRGWNDGARGRIYGVRNMVYGLLAVILPTLVIAHPHSAASQTMLSCAGRSDVVNFLDRNFAEKLTAVGLVNQNAVLEVYAAESGTWTLVVTDVHGISCILLSGDSWETMPALPGLAT
;
A
#
# COMPACT_ATOMS: atom_id res chain seq x y z
N MET A 1 -73.33 -22.53 -6.37
CA MET A 1 -72.18 -21.75 -6.91
C MET A 1 -70.92 -22.21 -6.18
N PRO A 2 -69.82 -22.51 -6.89
CA PRO A 2 -68.76 -23.37 -6.34
C PRO A 2 -67.75 -22.58 -5.49
N ARG A 3 -67.33 -23.17 -4.36
CA ARG A 3 -66.31 -22.62 -3.43
C ARG A 3 -64.88 -22.56 -4.02
N GLY A 4 -64.67 -22.90 -5.29
CA GLY A 4 -63.33 -23.08 -5.88
C GLY A 4 -62.65 -21.83 -6.47
N TRP A 5 -63.32 -20.68 -6.55
CA TRP A 5 -62.72 -19.46 -7.15
C TRP A 5 -61.64 -18.85 -6.23
N ASN A 6 -61.92 -18.72 -4.93
CA ASN A 6 -61.10 -17.93 -4.01
C ASN A 6 -59.73 -18.54 -3.70
N ASP A 7 -59.55 -19.85 -3.93
CA ASP A 7 -58.31 -20.55 -3.63
C ASP A 7 -57.28 -20.42 -4.77
N GLY A 8 -57.74 -20.40 -6.01
CA GLY A 8 -56.88 -20.18 -7.19
C GLY A 8 -56.38 -18.73 -7.34
N ALA A 9 -57.12 -17.75 -6.81
CA ALA A 9 -56.69 -16.35 -6.78
C ALA A 9 -55.64 -16.09 -5.69
N ARG A 10 -55.84 -16.68 -4.49
CA ARG A 10 -54.86 -16.62 -3.40
C ARG A 10 -53.55 -17.30 -3.80
N GLY A 11 -53.58 -18.52 -4.33
CA GLY A 11 -52.36 -19.24 -4.77
C GLY A 11 -51.53 -18.49 -5.82
N ARG A 12 -52.18 -17.77 -6.75
CA ARG A 12 -51.51 -16.93 -7.75
C ARG A 12 -50.77 -15.74 -7.13
N ILE A 13 -51.39 -15.08 -6.15
CA ILE A 13 -50.79 -13.94 -5.43
C ILE A 13 -49.63 -14.41 -4.56
N TYR A 14 -49.76 -15.56 -3.87
CA TYR A 14 -48.65 -16.14 -3.11
C TYR A 14 -47.48 -16.57 -4.00
N GLY A 15 -47.75 -17.15 -5.18
CA GLY A 15 -46.71 -17.51 -6.16
C GLY A 15 -45.95 -16.30 -6.71
N VAL A 16 -46.65 -15.23 -7.08
CA VAL A 16 -46.03 -13.98 -7.55
C VAL A 16 -45.19 -13.32 -6.45
N ARG A 17 -45.67 -13.33 -5.20
CA ARG A 17 -44.96 -12.72 -4.07
C ARG A 17 -43.69 -13.49 -3.70
N ASN A 18 -43.75 -14.83 -3.67
CA ASN A 18 -42.57 -15.68 -3.47
C ASN A 18 -41.56 -15.54 -4.63
N MET A 19 -42.05 -15.39 -5.86
CA MET A 19 -41.20 -15.18 -7.04
C MET A 19 -40.49 -13.82 -6.97
N VAL A 20 -41.19 -12.75 -6.58
CA VAL A 20 -40.59 -11.41 -6.40
C VAL A 20 -39.57 -11.40 -5.26
N TYR A 21 -39.85 -12.04 -4.12
CA TYR A 21 -38.87 -12.15 -3.03
C TYR A 21 -37.65 -13.00 -3.40
N GLY A 22 -37.85 -14.08 -4.17
CA GLY A 22 -36.76 -14.89 -4.71
C GLY A 22 -35.87 -14.11 -5.69
N LEU A 23 -36.47 -13.31 -6.58
CA LEU A 23 -35.74 -12.43 -7.49
C LEU A 23 -35.00 -11.32 -6.73
N LEU A 24 -35.63 -10.66 -5.77
CA LEU A 24 -34.98 -9.64 -4.93
C LEU A 24 -33.82 -10.21 -4.11
N ALA A 25 -33.94 -11.44 -3.60
CA ALA A 25 -32.87 -12.12 -2.85
C ALA A 25 -31.62 -12.42 -3.70
N VAL A 26 -31.75 -12.52 -5.03
CA VAL A 26 -30.63 -12.76 -5.95
C VAL A 26 -30.03 -11.46 -6.51
N ILE A 27 -30.86 -10.44 -6.74
CA ILE A 27 -30.43 -9.18 -7.38
C ILE A 27 -29.71 -8.25 -6.39
N LEU A 28 -30.07 -8.27 -5.10
CA LEU A 28 -29.44 -7.42 -4.08
C LEU A 28 -27.96 -7.75 -3.78
N PRO A 29 -27.53 -9.02 -3.63
CA PRO A 29 -26.12 -9.31 -3.36
C PRO A 29 -25.20 -9.12 -4.58
N THR A 30 -25.71 -9.22 -5.81
CA THR A 30 -24.90 -9.07 -7.03
C THR A 30 -24.48 -7.62 -7.32
N LEU A 31 -25.26 -6.64 -6.85
CA LEU A 31 -24.92 -5.22 -7.01
C LEU A 31 -23.70 -4.78 -6.16
N VAL A 32 -23.41 -5.49 -5.06
CA VAL A 32 -22.35 -5.10 -4.12
C VAL A 32 -20.94 -5.37 -4.70
N ILE A 33 -20.80 -6.39 -5.55
CA ILE A 33 -19.50 -6.86 -6.06
C ILE A 33 -18.96 -6.04 -7.24
N ALA A 34 -19.80 -5.18 -7.85
CA ALA A 34 -19.44 -4.41 -9.05
C ALA A 34 -18.68 -3.10 -8.74
N HIS A 35 -18.40 -2.80 -7.46
CA HIS A 35 -17.63 -1.62 -7.08
C HIS A 35 -16.14 -1.96 -7.20
N PRO A 36 -15.37 -1.30 -8.09
CA PRO A 36 -13.93 -1.47 -8.10
C PRO A 36 -13.39 -0.98 -6.75
N HIS A 37 -13.02 -1.91 -5.87
CA HIS A 37 -12.26 -1.59 -4.68
C HIS A 37 -10.83 -1.31 -5.14
N SER A 38 -10.44 -0.03 -5.20
CA SER A 38 -9.05 0.34 -5.40
C SER A 38 -8.24 -0.19 -4.22
N ALA A 39 -7.71 -1.41 -4.35
CA ALA A 39 -6.68 -1.92 -3.46
C ALA A 39 -5.39 -1.16 -3.76
N ALA A 40 -5.31 0.08 -3.25
CA ALA A 40 -4.07 0.83 -3.27
C ALA A 40 -3.13 0.17 -2.26
N SER A 41 -2.25 -0.70 -2.74
CA SER A 41 -1.07 -1.15 -2.01
C SER A 41 -0.11 0.03 -1.87
N GLN A 42 -0.47 1.01 -1.03
CA GLN A 42 0.46 2.05 -0.63
C GLN A 42 1.42 1.38 0.35
N THR A 43 2.64 1.05 -0.11
CA THR A 43 3.74 0.82 0.82
C THR A 43 3.79 2.06 1.71
N MET A 44 3.42 1.93 2.99
CA MET A 44 3.47 3.03 3.92
C MET A 44 4.94 3.38 4.13
N LEU A 45 5.41 4.41 3.43
CA LEU A 45 6.74 4.94 3.62
C LEU A 45 6.75 5.72 4.93
N SER A 46 7.68 5.36 5.81
CA SER A 46 7.92 6.11 7.04
C SER A 46 8.68 7.38 6.69
N CYS A 47 7.98 8.51 6.73
CA CYS A 47 8.53 9.82 6.39
C CYS A 47 8.57 10.74 7.61
N ALA A 48 9.63 11.54 7.72
CA ALA A 48 9.77 12.60 8.72
C ALA A 48 10.69 13.71 8.19
N GLY A 49 10.95 14.74 9.00
CA GLY A 49 12.00 15.70 8.67
C GLY A 49 13.35 15.01 8.57
N ARG A 50 14.20 15.42 7.61
CA ARG A 50 15.51 14.79 7.37
C ARG A 50 16.35 14.67 8.64
N SER A 51 16.37 15.71 9.48
CA SER A 51 17.11 15.68 10.75
C SER A 51 16.62 14.57 11.67
N ASP A 52 15.31 14.32 11.70
CA ASP A 52 14.72 13.32 12.58
C ASP A 52 15.06 11.92 12.09
N VAL A 53 14.99 11.68 10.77
CA VAL A 53 15.41 10.41 10.15
C VAL A 53 16.89 10.16 10.40
N VAL A 54 17.76 11.14 10.12
CA VAL A 54 19.21 10.99 10.33
C VAL A 54 19.54 10.71 11.78
N ASN A 55 18.94 11.46 12.71
CA ASN A 55 19.16 11.25 14.14
C ASN A 55 18.64 9.89 14.61
N PHE A 56 17.51 9.44 14.05
CA PHE A 56 16.96 8.13 14.34
C PHE A 56 17.89 7.01 13.86
N LEU A 57 18.38 7.08 12.62
CA LEU A 57 19.29 6.08 12.06
C LEU A 57 20.63 6.02 12.82
N ASP A 58 21.18 7.19 13.16
CA ASP A 58 22.41 7.27 13.94
C ASP A 58 22.23 6.66 15.34
N ARG A 59 21.18 7.06 16.08
CA ARG A 59 21.02 6.64 17.48
C ARG A 59 20.65 5.16 17.63
N ASN A 60 19.87 4.61 16.71
CA ASN A 60 19.33 3.25 16.85
C ASN A 60 20.17 2.19 16.13
N PHE A 61 20.87 2.58 15.05
CA PHE A 61 21.61 1.64 14.20
C PHE A 61 23.08 2.02 14.00
N ALA A 62 23.51 3.19 14.48
CA ALA A 62 24.83 3.75 14.19
C ALA A 62 25.09 3.95 12.69
N GLU A 63 24.02 4.07 11.89
CA GLU A 63 24.14 4.24 10.45
C GLU A 63 24.53 5.67 10.09
N LYS A 64 25.53 5.79 9.21
CA LYS A 64 26.07 7.06 8.71
C LYS A 64 25.88 7.16 7.20
N LEU A 65 25.73 8.38 6.71
CA LEU A 65 25.60 8.64 5.27
C LEU A 65 26.84 8.12 4.54
N THR A 66 26.63 7.14 3.66
CA THR A 66 27.67 6.44 2.91
C THR A 66 27.68 6.87 1.45
N ALA A 67 26.51 7.11 0.86
CA ALA A 67 26.39 7.57 -0.51
C ALA A 67 25.17 8.47 -0.71
N VAL A 68 25.23 9.33 -1.71
CA VAL A 68 24.13 10.20 -2.14
C VAL A 68 24.10 10.28 -3.66
N GLY A 69 22.90 10.35 -4.24
CA GLY A 69 22.70 10.55 -5.67
C GLY A 69 21.45 11.37 -5.95
N LEU A 70 21.46 12.15 -7.02
CA LEU A 70 20.26 12.84 -7.48
C LEU A 70 19.32 11.82 -8.13
N VAL A 71 18.07 11.78 -7.67
CA VAL A 71 17.01 11.02 -8.34
C VAL A 71 16.46 11.86 -9.49
N ASN A 72 16.22 13.14 -9.22
CA ASN A 72 15.78 14.16 -10.18
C ASN A 72 16.07 15.56 -9.60
N GLN A 73 15.47 16.60 -10.18
CA GLN A 73 15.66 17.99 -9.74
C GLN A 73 15.05 18.30 -8.36
N ASN A 74 14.21 17.40 -7.83
CA ASN A 74 13.40 17.62 -6.64
C ASN A 74 13.69 16.62 -5.52
N ALA A 75 14.56 15.64 -5.73
CA ALA A 75 14.85 14.60 -4.76
C ALA A 75 16.25 14.01 -4.91
N VAL A 76 16.82 13.62 -3.77
CA VAL A 76 18.04 12.83 -3.65
C VAL A 76 17.74 11.47 -3.04
N LEU A 77 18.49 10.45 -3.45
CA LEU A 77 18.59 9.16 -2.80
C LEU A 77 19.81 9.20 -1.90
N GLU A 78 19.64 8.83 -0.64
CA GLU A 78 20.67 8.73 0.37
C GLU A 78 20.78 7.27 0.84
N VAL A 79 22.01 6.81 1.02
CA VAL A 79 22.31 5.49 1.57
C VAL A 79 23.00 5.69 2.91
N TYR A 80 22.41 5.16 3.96
CA TYR A 80 22.96 5.12 5.30
C TYR A 80 23.40 3.69 5.61
N ALA A 81 24.58 3.52 6.21
CA ALA A 81 25.09 2.21 6.58
C ALA A 81 25.97 2.30 7.84
N ALA A 82 26.04 1.21 8.59
CA ALA A 82 26.84 1.07 9.80
C ALA A 82 27.91 -0.02 9.63
N GLU A 83 28.96 0.03 10.45
CA GLU A 83 29.99 -1.03 10.51
C GLU A 83 29.41 -2.39 10.96
N SER A 84 28.27 -2.38 11.66
CA SER A 84 27.52 -3.59 12.01
C SER A 84 26.93 -4.32 10.80
N GLY A 85 26.87 -3.65 9.64
CA GLY A 85 26.25 -4.15 8.42
C GLY A 85 24.79 -3.76 8.24
N THR A 86 24.17 -3.02 9.17
CA THR A 86 22.82 -2.47 8.95
C THR A 86 22.87 -1.37 7.89
N TRP A 87 21.81 -1.23 7.11
CA TRP A 87 21.67 -0.16 6.12
C TRP A 87 20.23 0.28 5.91
N THR A 88 20.09 1.53 5.47
CA THR A 88 18.81 2.15 5.13
C THR A 88 18.93 3.01 3.86
N LEU A 89 17.99 2.82 2.93
CA LEU A 89 17.79 3.68 1.77
C LEU A 89 16.72 4.72 2.06
N VAL A 90 17.07 5.98 1.86
CA VAL A 90 16.21 7.14 2.13
C VAL A 90 16.08 7.98 0.86
N VAL A 91 14.87 8.42 0.53
CA VAL A 91 14.68 9.51 -0.44
C VAL A 91 14.35 10.78 0.31
N THR A 92 15.00 11.87 -0.05
CA THR A 92 14.79 13.18 0.54
C THR A 92 14.44 14.19 -0.53
N ASP A 93 13.34 14.91 -0.32
CA ASP A 93 12.89 15.96 -1.23
C ASP A 93 13.49 17.34 -0.91
N VAL A 94 13.23 18.31 -1.78
CA VAL A 94 13.67 19.71 -1.61
C VAL A 94 13.01 20.43 -0.43
N HIS A 95 11.94 19.89 0.15
CA HIS A 95 11.30 20.40 1.36
C HIS A 95 11.95 19.86 2.64
N GLY A 96 12.95 18.97 2.51
CA GLY A 96 13.64 18.35 3.64
C GLY A 96 12.85 17.23 4.29
N ILE A 97 11.85 16.68 3.59
CA ILE A 97 11.15 15.47 4.01
C ILE A 97 11.90 14.25 3.50
N SER A 98 12.21 13.34 4.42
CA SER A 98 12.94 12.11 4.15
C SER A 98 12.05 10.91 4.42
N CYS A 99 11.99 10.00 3.46
CA CYS A 99 11.19 8.77 3.53
C CYS A 99 12.10 7.54 3.45
N ILE A 100 11.97 6.62 4.40
CA ILE A 100 12.65 5.32 4.37
C ILE A 100 12.00 4.47 3.28
N LEU A 101 12.78 4.10 2.26
CA LEU A 101 12.35 3.26 1.15
C LEU A 101 12.53 1.78 1.47
N LEU A 102 13.71 1.42 1.96
CA LEU A 102 14.14 0.06 2.27
C LEU A 102 15.15 0.10 3.42
N SER A 103 15.21 -0.98 4.19
CA SER A 103 16.21 -1.18 5.23
C SER A 103 16.57 -2.66 5.29
N GLY A 104 17.76 -2.97 5.78
CA GLY A 104 18.20 -4.34 5.96
C GLY A 104 19.56 -4.44 6.64
N ASP A 105 20.16 -5.61 6.50
CA ASP A 105 21.44 -5.96 7.09
C ASP A 105 22.42 -6.43 6.01
N SER A 106 23.62 -6.83 6.43
CA SER A 106 24.69 -7.36 5.56
C SER A 106 25.16 -6.38 4.48
N TRP A 107 25.31 -5.11 4.84
CA TRP A 107 25.94 -4.10 3.99
C TRP A 107 27.42 -4.43 3.75
N GLU A 108 27.85 -4.40 2.49
CA GLU A 108 29.25 -4.54 2.10
C GLU A 108 29.70 -3.35 1.27
N THR A 109 30.88 -2.82 1.58
CA THR A 109 31.50 -1.78 0.75
C THR A 109 32.26 -2.45 -0.38
N MET A 110 31.79 -2.25 -1.62
CA MET A 110 32.50 -2.74 -2.78
C MET A 110 33.80 -1.94 -2.99
N PRO A 111 34.92 -2.61 -3.33
CA PRO A 111 36.13 -1.91 -3.77
C PRO A 111 35.83 -1.02 -4.97
N ALA A 112 36.48 0.15 -5.03
CA ALA A 112 36.36 1.03 -6.18
C ALA A 112 36.80 0.28 -7.46
N LEU A 113 35.91 0.20 -8.44
CA LEU A 113 36.23 -0.36 -9.75
C LEU A 113 37.19 0.59 -10.48
N PRO A 114 38.34 0.10 -11.00
CA PRO A 114 39.24 0.92 -11.81
C PRO A 114 38.49 1.54 -12.99
N GLY A 115 38.53 2.87 -13.11
CA GLY A 115 37.89 3.63 -14.19
C GLY A 115 36.52 4.26 -13.86
N LEU A 116 35.93 3.96 -12.69
CA LEU A 116 34.76 4.69 -12.15
C LEU A 116 35.12 5.68 -11.04
N ALA A 117 36.30 5.53 -10.44
CA ALA A 117 36.90 6.55 -9.59
C ALA A 117 37.51 7.63 -10.49
N THR A 118 36.67 8.52 -11.02
CA THR A 118 37.10 9.76 -11.68
C THR A 118 37.09 10.91 -10.70
#